data_AF-A0A946MU65-F1
#
_entry.id   AF-A0A946MU65-F1
#
_cell.length_a   1.000
_cell.length_b   1.000
_cell.length_c   1.000
_cell.angle_alpha   90.00
_cell.angle_beta   90.00
_cell.angle_gamma   90.00
#
_symmetry.space_group_name_H-M   'P 1'
#
loop_
_entity.id
_entity.type
_entity.pdbx_description
1 polymer ?
#
loop_
_entity_poly.entity_id
_entity_poly.type
_entity_poly.pdbx_seq_one_letter_code
_entity_poly.pdbx_strand_id
1 'polypeptide(L)'
;MAIRDAVSRWTGAWHRGVGLVLLCGFALSEPALGQQPHQTHTPYLIGRGMVDITGPPVGMPLWGFGRPDQISEGIHLRQRSRAFIIVQANDEAQRLIFVSADLGSIDHHMTLEVVERLQQRYGKTYTLDNVIVSATHTHAGPSGYWQSRTDTGLDGGHYPEHFDAIVTGITESIVQAHDDLQPGNILISKGRVADAGVNRSAIAYQENPQSERDRYSENTNTAMTLLKFVGNDGPLGMINWYALHPTAMNYYNRLISGDHKGYASLQMEKSEGTRYTSTDDFVAAFAQSDPGDVTPNTNLDNTGPGETDVETTRIMGQRQLVVAQTLFDQAEEALSGTIDARRLYVDFSDYAVGGDFTGAGTQTTCPSAYGYSFAGGSTEDGGGHFLFREGMTKQSMWRDWLIRLIIGAPEWTEPVKTCQT
;
A
#
# COMPACT_ATOMS: atom_id res chain seq x y z
N MET A 1 40.89 -64.00 48.84
CA MET A 1 39.53 -64.56 48.80
C MET A 1 38.96 -64.26 47.41
N ALA A 2 39.32 -64.94 46.32
CA ALA A 2 39.79 -66.31 46.05
C ALA A 2 38.66 -67.34 45.84
N ILE A 3 38.50 -67.77 44.58
CA ILE A 3 37.77 -68.90 43.94
C ILE A 3 37.71 -68.49 42.43
N ARG A 4 38.47 -69.10 41.52
CA ARG A 4 38.24 -70.35 40.75
C ARG A 4 37.04 -70.28 39.78
N ASP A 5 37.00 -70.84 38.56
CA ASP A 5 37.94 -71.43 37.55
C ASP A 5 37.15 -71.38 36.18
N ALA A 6 37.53 -71.81 34.96
CA ALA A 6 38.67 -72.57 34.43
C ALA A 6 38.94 -72.29 32.91
N VAL A 7 40.23 -72.30 32.53
CA VAL A 7 40.87 -72.91 31.31
C VAL A 7 40.06 -73.14 30.01
N SER A 8 40.50 -72.54 28.89
CA SER A 8 40.74 -73.26 27.62
C SER A 8 41.75 -72.53 26.70
N ARG A 9 42.82 -73.24 26.31
CA ARG A 9 43.91 -72.75 25.42
C ARG A 9 43.56 -72.99 23.95
N TRP A 10 44.11 -72.19 23.04
CA TRP A 10 44.66 -72.67 21.75
C TRP A 10 45.85 -71.79 21.32
N THR A 11 46.67 -72.25 20.37
CA THR A 11 48.07 -71.76 20.22
C THR A 11 48.51 -71.54 18.77
N GLY A 12 49.25 -70.45 18.52
CA GLY A 12 49.99 -70.18 17.29
C GLY A 12 50.73 -68.83 17.43
N ALA A 13 52.00 -68.78 17.83
CA ALA A 13 53.21 -69.13 17.07
C ALA A 13 53.71 -67.95 16.22
N TRP A 14 54.76 -67.30 16.76
CA TRP A 14 55.46 -66.14 16.24
C TRP A 14 56.01 -66.34 14.82
N HIS A 15 56.15 -65.24 14.06
CA HIS A 15 57.42 -64.93 13.39
C HIS A 15 57.65 -63.42 13.35
N ARG A 16 58.90 -62.99 13.58
CA ARG A 16 59.35 -61.60 13.33
C ARG A 16 59.93 -61.54 11.92
N GLY A 17 59.51 -60.55 11.14
CA GLY A 17 60.10 -60.20 9.85
C GLY A 17 60.08 -58.70 9.65
N VAL A 18 61.18 -58.02 9.96
CA VAL A 18 61.37 -56.60 9.64
C VAL A 18 62.01 -56.52 8.26
N GLY A 19 61.26 -56.05 7.27
CA GLY A 19 61.73 -55.85 5.90
C GLY A 19 61.09 -54.60 5.31
N LEU A 20 61.91 -53.68 4.80
CA LEU A 20 61.46 -52.43 4.19
C LEU A 20 60.60 -52.71 2.95
N VAL A 21 59.48 -52.00 2.82
CA VAL A 21 58.70 -51.86 1.59
C VAL A 21 58.48 -50.38 1.33
N LEU A 22 58.63 -49.94 0.08
CA LEU A 22 58.57 -48.53 -0.31
C LEU A 22 57.14 -47.99 -0.31
N LEU A 23 57.01 -46.67 -0.22
CA LEU A 23 55.75 -45.98 -0.54
C LEU A 23 55.44 -46.10 -2.03
N CYS A 24 54.20 -46.47 -2.35
CA CYS A 24 53.45 -45.96 -3.49
C CYS A 24 51.97 -45.91 -3.09
N GLY A 25 51.28 -44.81 -3.42
CA GLY A 25 49.96 -44.52 -2.87
C GLY A 25 48.80 -45.21 -3.60
N PHE A 26 47.76 -45.57 -2.85
CA PHE A 26 46.42 -45.79 -3.37
C PHE A 26 45.51 -44.69 -2.83
N ALA A 27 44.89 -43.92 -3.74
CA ALA A 27 43.82 -43.00 -3.37
C ALA A 27 42.54 -43.79 -3.14
N LEU A 28 42.02 -43.77 -1.91
CA LEU A 28 40.66 -44.23 -1.60
C LEU A 28 39.72 -43.04 -1.76
N SER A 29 38.80 -43.12 -2.71
CA SER A 29 37.71 -42.14 -2.85
C SER A 29 36.74 -42.28 -1.68
N GLU A 30 36.61 -41.25 -0.86
CA GLU A 30 35.55 -41.18 0.15
C GLU A 30 34.17 -41.16 -0.54
N PRO A 31 33.13 -41.78 0.05
CA PRO A 31 31.78 -41.67 -0.48
C PRO A 31 31.31 -40.23 -0.33
N ALA A 32 31.02 -39.57 -1.45
CA ALA A 32 30.43 -38.25 -1.43
C ALA A 32 29.12 -38.28 -0.63
N LEU A 33 29.10 -37.55 0.49
CA LEU A 33 27.87 -37.29 1.24
C LEU A 33 26.91 -36.55 0.31
N GLY A 34 25.94 -37.29 -0.23
CA GLY A 34 24.94 -36.74 -1.12
C GLY A 34 24.21 -35.61 -0.41
N GLN A 35 24.35 -34.38 -0.92
CA GLN A 35 23.51 -33.28 -0.50
C GLN A 35 22.06 -33.71 -0.72
N GLN A 36 21.29 -33.82 0.37
CA GLN A 36 19.85 -33.75 0.28
C GLN A 36 19.52 -32.50 -0.54
N PRO A 37 18.67 -32.58 -1.59
CA PRO A 37 18.26 -31.37 -2.28
C PRO A 37 17.68 -30.41 -1.24
N HIS A 38 18.08 -29.14 -1.30
CA HIS A 38 17.49 -28.13 -0.43
C HIS A 38 15.98 -28.16 -0.64
N GLN A 39 15.24 -28.67 0.35
CA GLN A 39 13.80 -28.46 0.40
C GLN A 39 13.62 -26.96 0.56
N THR A 40 13.18 -26.31 -0.52
CA THR A 40 12.70 -24.94 -0.50
C THR A 40 11.43 -24.93 0.33
N HIS A 41 11.60 -24.84 1.65
CA HIS A 41 10.51 -24.65 2.60
C HIS A 41 9.81 -23.34 2.23
N THR A 42 8.72 -23.44 1.47
CA THR A 42 7.80 -22.35 1.17
C THR A 42 7.26 -21.84 2.51
N PRO A 43 7.67 -20.66 2.98
CA PRO A 43 7.41 -20.25 4.36
C PRO A 43 5.97 -19.74 4.54
N TYR A 44 5.27 -19.46 3.44
CA TYR A 44 3.92 -18.92 3.44
C TYR A 44 2.97 -19.73 2.54
N LEU A 45 1.68 -19.65 2.86
CA LEU A 45 0.61 -19.78 1.87
C LEU A 45 0.25 -18.36 1.40
N ILE A 46 0.00 -18.20 0.12
CA ILE A 46 -0.34 -16.94 -0.53
C ILE A 46 -1.58 -17.19 -1.40
N GLY A 47 -2.53 -16.26 -1.39
CA GLY A 47 -3.68 -16.27 -2.31
C GLY A 47 -4.02 -14.84 -2.74
N ARG A 48 -4.57 -14.69 -3.94
CA ARG A 48 -4.90 -13.39 -4.56
C ARG A 48 -6.36 -13.31 -5.00
N GLY A 49 -6.86 -12.09 -5.16
CA GLY A 49 -8.21 -11.87 -5.67
C GLY A 49 -8.39 -10.48 -6.26
N MET A 50 -9.22 -10.37 -7.29
CA MET A 50 -9.49 -9.11 -7.98
C MET A 50 -10.94 -9.00 -8.43
N VAL A 51 -11.64 -8.00 -7.88
CA VAL A 51 -13.06 -7.73 -8.15
C VAL A 51 -13.24 -6.30 -8.67
N ASP A 52 -14.28 -6.10 -9.48
CA ASP A 52 -14.67 -4.79 -9.99
C ASP A 52 -15.47 -4.02 -8.92
N ILE A 53 -15.03 -2.79 -8.61
CA ILE A 53 -15.67 -1.88 -7.65
C ILE A 53 -16.07 -0.55 -8.31
N THR A 54 -16.20 -0.54 -9.64
CA THR A 54 -16.57 0.66 -10.41
C THR A 54 -17.97 1.14 -10.02
N GLY A 55 -18.04 2.36 -9.48
CA GLY A 55 -19.30 2.98 -9.07
C GLY A 55 -20.20 3.43 -10.25
N PRO A 56 -21.32 4.14 -9.96
CA PRO A 56 -22.25 4.57 -11.00
C PRO A 56 -21.58 5.50 -12.03
N PRO A 57 -21.60 5.13 -13.33
CA PRO A 57 -20.79 5.80 -14.36
C PRO A 57 -21.28 7.17 -14.79
N VAL A 58 -22.51 7.55 -14.42
CA VAL A 58 -23.13 8.82 -14.80
C VAL A 58 -23.90 9.39 -13.61
N GLY A 59 -23.80 10.71 -13.39
CA GLY A 59 -24.65 11.46 -12.46
C GLY A 59 -24.16 11.52 -11.00
N MET A 60 -23.00 10.93 -10.68
CA MET A 60 -22.39 10.99 -9.35
C MET A 60 -21.27 12.02 -9.30
N PRO A 61 -21.14 12.85 -8.25
CA PRO A 61 -19.93 13.66 -8.05
C PRO A 61 -18.69 12.78 -7.97
N LEU A 62 -17.59 13.18 -8.60
CA LEU A 62 -16.29 12.52 -8.41
C LEU A 62 -15.70 12.89 -7.04
N TRP A 63 -14.94 11.97 -6.46
CA TRP A 63 -14.26 12.15 -5.18
C TRP A 63 -12.93 12.87 -5.37
N GLY A 64 -12.51 13.71 -4.43
CA GLY A 64 -11.16 14.29 -4.39
C GLY A 64 -11.14 15.80 -4.50
N PHE A 65 -11.21 16.34 -5.73
CA PHE A 65 -11.11 17.78 -6.01
C PHE A 65 -12.20 18.68 -5.37
N GLY A 66 -13.23 18.11 -4.73
CA GLY A 66 -14.27 18.86 -4.02
C GLY A 66 -15.17 19.74 -4.90
N ARG A 67 -15.16 19.52 -6.22
CA ARG A 67 -15.81 20.38 -7.21
C ARG A 67 -17.29 20.06 -7.41
N PRO A 68 -18.24 21.00 -7.16
CA PRO A 68 -19.66 20.76 -7.36
C PRO A 68 -20.09 20.49 -8.82
N ASP A 69 -19.26 20.89 -9.79
CA ASP A 69 -19.49 20.70 -11.22
C ASP A 69 -18.83 19.43 -11.80
N GLN A 70 -18.00 18.73 -11.03
CA GLN A 70 -17.28 17.52 -11.48
C GLN A 70 -18.14 16.25 -11.27
N ILE A 71 -19.10 16.05 -12.17
CA ILE A 71 -20.04 14.92 -12.17
C ILE A 71 -19.57 13.86 -13.18
N SER A 72 -19.78 12.57 -12.87
CA SER A 72 -19.48 11.46 -13.76
C SER A 72 -20.37 11.47 -15.01
N GLU A 73 -19.77 11.18 -16.16
CA GLU A 73 -20.40 11.13 -17.49
C GLU A 73 -19.97 9.88 -18.30
N GLY A 74 -19.09 9.03 -17.75
CA GLY A 74 -18.65 7.79 -18.37
C GLY A 74 -17.54 7.06 -17.60
N ILE A 75 -16.87 6.10 -18.25
CA ILE A 75 -15.72 5.35 -17.71
C ILE A 75 -14.56 5.45 -18.70
N HIS A 76 -13.38 5.84 -18.20
CA HIS A 76 -12.09 5.69 -18.87
C HIS A 76 -11.45 4.36 -18.44
N LEU A 77 -11.25 4.16 -17.13
CA LEU A 77 -10.71 2.92 -16.55
C LEU A 77 -11.63 2.43 -15.43
N ARG A 78 -11.92 1.13 -15.40
CA ARG A 78 -12.65 0.49 -14.29
C ARG A 78 -11.81 0.47 -13.02
N GLN A 79 -12.49 0.58 -11.88
CA GLN A 79 -11.90 0.53 -10.55
C GLN A 79 -11.87 -0.93 -10.07
N ARG A 80 -10.75 -1.40 -9.51
CA ARG A 80 -10.64 -2.76 -8.93
C ARG A 80 -10.33 -2.72 -7.44
N SER A 81 -10.86 -3.69 -6.71
CA SER A 81 -10.29 -4.14 -5.43
C SER A 81 -9.33 -5.28 -5.70
N ARG A 82 -8.09 -5.17 -5.21
CA ARG A 82 -7.02 -6.17 -5.37
C ARG A 82 -6.56 -6.64 -3.99
N ALA A 83 -6.87 -7.88 -3.65
CA ALA A 83 -6.58 -8.46 -2.34
C ALA A 83 -5.44 -9.49 -2.42
N PHE A 84 -4.60 -9.50 -1.40
CA PHE A 84 -3.55 -10.48 -1.18
C PHE A 84 -3.67 -10.98 0.26
N ILE A 85 -3.75 -12.31 0.44
CA ILE A 85 -3.68 -12.94 1.75
C ILE A 85 -2.35 -13.69 1.86
N ILE A 86 -1.68 -13.49 2.98
CA ILE A 86 -0.43 -14.16 3.32
C ILE A 86 -0.65 -14.88 4.65
N VAL A 87 -0.33 -16.17 4.72
CA VAL A 87 -0.48 -17.03 5.91
C VAL A 87 0.85 -17.71 6.18
N GLN A 88 1.27 -17.81 7.43
CA GLN A 88 2.47 -18.54 7.84
C GLN A 88 2.23 -20.05 7.64
N ALA A 89 3.03 -20.72 6.81
CA ALA A 89 2.77 -22.11 6.39
C ALA A 89 2.84 -23.15 7.53
N ASN A 90 3.40 -22.76 8.69
CA ASN A 90 3.48 -23.59 9.90
C ASN A 90 2.66 -23.06 11.09
N ASP A 91 1.91 -21.96 10.93
CA ASP A 91 0.93 -21.45 11.90
C ASP A 91 -0.17 -20.65 11.20
N GLU A 92 -1.27 -21.32 10.88
CA GLU A 92 -2.40 -20.68 10.20
C GLU A 92 -3.07 -19.51 10.95
N ALA A 93 -2.77 -19.29 12.23
CA ALA A 93 -3.24 -18.10 12.96
C ALA A 93 -2.42 -16.85 12.59
N GLN A 94 -1.15 -17.00 12.23
CA GLN A 94 -0.33 -15.91 11.70
C GLN A 94 -0.69 -15.66 10.23
N ARG A 95 -1.66 -14.77 10.00
CA ARG A 95 -2.07 -14.33 8.66
C ARG A 95 -2.34 -12.84 8.59
N LEU A 96 -2.12 -12.25 7.42
CA LEU A 96 -2.36 -10.85 7.09
C LEU A 96 -3.09 -10.73 5.75
N ILE A 97 -4.07 -9.82 5.67
CA ILE A 97 -4.67 -9.37 4.40
C ILE A 97 -4.19 -7.95 4.10
N PHE A 98 -3.75 -7.72 2.86
CA PHE A 98 -3.62 -6.39 2.28
C PHE A 98 -4.52 -6.25 1.07
N VAL A 99 -5.32 -5.18 1.03
CA VAL A 99 -6.12 -4.79 -0.13
C VAL A 99 -5.65 -3.44 -0.66
N SER A 100 -5.47 -3.33 -1.97
CA SER A 100 -5.37 -2.06 -2.69
C SER A 100 -6.61 -1.88 -3.56
N ALA A 101 -7.42 -0.88 -3.25
CA ALA A 101 -8.66 -0.55 -3.96
C ALA A 101 -8.51 0.74 -4.77
N ASP A 102 -8.98 0.75 -6.02
CA ASP A 102 -9.00 1.92 -6.91
C ASP A 102 -10.07 2.94 -6.48
N LEU A 103 -9.89 3.49 -5.29
CA LEU A 103 -10.75 4.47 -4.63
C LEU A 103 -9.95 5.71 -4.26
N GLY A 104 -10.65 6.78 -3.88
CA GLY A 104 -10.03 8.00 -3.35
C GLY A 104 -9.57 7.86 -1.90
N SER A 105 -10.29 7.10 -1.10
CA SER A 105 -10.03 6.89 0.33
C SER A 105 -10.73 5.63 0.84
N ILE A 106 -10.45 5.23 2.08
CA ILE A 106 -11.19 4.23 2.82
C ILE A 106 -11.72 4.91 4.09
N ASP A 107 -13.03 5.06 4.23
CA ASP A 107 -13.64 5.44 5.51
C ASP A 107 -13.57 4.23 6.45
N HIS A 108 -13.36 4.48 7.74
CA HIS A 108 -13.19 3.43 8.75
C HIS A 108 -14.40 2.49 8.82
N HIS A 109 -15.61 2.99 8.56
CA HIS A 109 -16.83 2.18 8.47
C HIS A 109 -16.80 1.14 7.35
N MET A 110 -16.06 1.38 6.26
CA MET A 110 -15.83 0.40 5.21
C MET A 110 -14.99 -0.77 5.74
N THR A 111 -13.93 -0.49 6.51
CA THR A 111 -13.09 -1.53 7.12
C THR A 111 -13.86 -2.32 8.18
N LEU A 112 -14.73 -1.66 8.97
CA LEU A 112 -15.61 -2.33 9.92
C LEU A 112 -16.57 -3.30 9.22
N GLU A 113 -17.29 -2.84 8.20
CA GLU A 113 -18.27 -3.64 7.44
C GLU A 113 -17.60 -4.81 6.70
N VAL A 114 -16.44 -4.59 6.05
CA VAL A 114 -15.65 -5.67 5.43
C VAL A 114 -15.26 -6.73 6.47
N VAL A 115 -14.76 -6.33 7.64
CA VAL A 115 -14.39 -7.26 8.70
C VAL A 115 -15.61 -8.00 9.25
N GLU A 116 -16.76 -7.34 9.42
CA GLU A 116 -17.98 -8.03 9.87
C GLU A 116 -18.43 -9.10 8.86
N ARG A 117 -18.50 -8.77 7.56
CA ARG A 117 -18.87 -9.74 6.51
C ARG A 117 -17.89 -10.92 6.45
N LEU A 118 -16.59 -10.66 6.62
CA LEU A 118 -15.59 -11.72 6.73
C LEU A 118 -15.77 -12.58 8.00
N GLN A 119 -16.16 -11.98 9.14
CA GLN A 119 -16.42 -12.73 10.38
C GLN A 119 -17.70 -13.57 10.30
N GLN A 120 -18.72 -13.12 9.56
CA GLN A 120 -19.93 -13.92 9.28
C GLN A 120 -19.61 -15.18 8.46
N ARG A 121 -18.63 -15.13 7.54
CA ARG A 121 -18.20 -16.29 6.70
C ARG A 121 -17.10 -17.15 7.33
N TYR A 122 -16.11 -16.54 7.99
CA TYR A 122 -14.87 -17.20 8.43
C TYR A 122 -14.63 -17.17 9.95
N GLY A 123 -15.58 -16.67 10.74
CA GLY A 123 -15.42 -16.51 12.18
C GLY A 123 -14.25 -15.59 12.54
N LYS A 124 -13.52 -15.91 13.61
CA LYS A 124 -12.41 -15.05 14.11
C LYS A 124 -11.12 -15.09 13.26
N THR A 125 -11.14 -15.71 12.09
CA THR A 125 -9.99 -15.80 11.17
C THR A 125 -9.53 -14.43 10.69
N TYR A 126 -10.48 -13.51 10.51
CA TYR A 126 -10.23 -12.15 10.03
C TYR A 126 -10.82 -11.11 10.98
N THR A 127 -10.02 -10.10 11.27
CA THR A 127 -10.26 -9.09 12.31
C THR A 127 -9.63 -7.77 11.88
N LEU A 128 -9.96 -6.69 12.60
CA LEU A 128 -9.27 -5.40 12.40
C LEU A 128 -7.76 -5.49 12.67
N ASP A 129 -7.29 -6.49 13.43
CA ASP A 129 -5.87 -6.66 13.75
C ASP A 129 -5.05 -7.23 12.58
N ASN A 130 -5.70 -7.85 11.59
CA ASN A 130 -5.04 -8.50 10.45
C ASN A 130 -5.67 -8.22 9.07
N VAL A 131 -6.52 -7.19 8.95
CA VAL A 131 -7.10 -6.73 7.68
C VAL A 131 -6.71 -5.28 7.41
N ILE A 132 -5.85 -5.07 6.41
CA ILE A 132 -5.47 -3.74 5.91
C ILE A 132 -6.20 -3.49 4.61
N VAL A 133 -6.98 -2.41 4.54
CA VAL A 133 -7.62 -1.93 3.31
C VAL A 133 -7.06 -0.55 2.98
N SER A 134 -6.41 -0.42 1.83
CA SER A 134 -5.79 0.81 1.32
C SER A 134 -6.48 1.28 0.04
N ALA A 135 -6.56 2.59 -0.15
CA ALA A 135 -6.93 3.20 -1.42
C ALA A 135 -5.68 3.45 -2.29
N THR A 136 -5.84 3.46 -3.62
CA THR A 136 -4.83 4.03 -4.53
C THR A 136 -4.86 5.56 -4.56
N HIS A 137 -5.90 6.17 -3.96
CA HIS A 137 -6.17 7.60 -3.83
C HIS A 137 -6.64 8.31 -5.12
N THR A 138 -7.33 7.61 -6.03
CA THR A 138 -7.80 8.22 -7.28
C THR A 138 -8.82 9.34 -7.05
N HIS A 139 -8.55 10.52 -7.62
CA HIS A 139 -9.49 11.65 -7.68
C HIS A 139 -10.50 11.54 -8.85
N ALA A 140 -10.59 10.36 -9.47
CA ALA A 140 -11.49 10.04 -10.58
C ALA A 140 -12.42 8.84 -10.28
N GLY A 141 -12.67 8.53 -9.01
CA GLY A 141 -13.72 7.57 -8.59
C GLY A 141 -15.02 8.28 -8.18
N PRO A 142 -16.22 7.68 -8.35
CA PRO A 142 -17.46 8.26 -7.85
C PRO A 142 -17.43 8.39 -6.32
N SER A 143 -17.69 9.59 -5.83
CA SER A 143 -17.88 9.88 -4.40
C SER A 143 -19.17 9.24 -3.88
N GLY A 144 -19.47 9.44 -2.60
CA GLY A 144 -20.75 9.00 -2.02
C GLY A 144 -20.67 7.81 -1.04
N TYR A 145 -19.46 7.41 -0.64
CA TYR A 145 -19.20 6.15 0.09
C TYR A 145 -18.61 6.36 1.50
N TRP A 146 -18.77 7.55 2.08
CA TRP A 146 -18.40 7.82 3.49
C TRP A 146 -19.64 7.72 4.39
N GLN A 147 -19.48 7.17 5.59
CA GLN A 147 -20.47 7.25 6.68
C GLN A 147 -20.07 8.33 7.70
N SER A 148 -18.77 8.60 7.87
CA SER A 148 -18.28 9.76 8.62
C SER A 148 -18.72 11.06 7.94
N ARG A 149 -19.65 11.79 8.58
CA ARG A 149 -20.22 13.03 8.05
C ARG A 149 -20.14 14.15 9.08
N THR A 150 -19.44 15.23 8.76
CA THR A 150 -19.64 16.54 9.40
C THR A 150 -20.97 17.17 8.94
N ASP A 151 -21.69 17.80 9.86
CA ASP A 151 -22.93 18.54 9.52
C ASP A 151 -22.69 19.65 8.49
N THR A 152 -21.47 20.18 8.44
CA THR A 152 -20.99 21.19 7.48
C THR A 152 -20.84 20.70 6.04
N GLY A 153 -20.96 19.40 5.76
CA GLY A 153 -20.92 18.87 4.39
C GLY A 153 -19.60 19.06 3.65
N LEU A 154 -18.48 19.13 4.40
CA LEU A 154 -17.13 19.04 3.82
C LEU A 154 -16.82 17.60 3.40
N ASP A 155 -17.49 16.65 4.04
CA ASP A 155 -17.48 15.22 3.74
C ASP A 155 -18.47 14.88 2.64
N GLY A 156 -18.13 13.89 1.81
CA GLY A 156 -18.99 13.41 0.73
C GLY A 156 -20.35 12.92 1.22
N GLY A 157 -21.34 12.89 0.32
CA GLY A 157 -22.63 12.29 0.61
C GLY A 157 -22.52 10.80 0.98
N HIS A 158 -23.61 10.24 1.52
CA HIS A 158 -23.73 8.80 1.73
C HIS A 158 -24.84 8.23 0.84
N TYR A 159 -24.48 7.30 -0.05
CA TYR A 159 -25.37 6.62 -0.97
C TYR A 159 -25.27 5.11 -0.66
N PRO A 160 -26.19 4.53 0.12
CA PRO A 160 -26.03 3.19 0.69
C PRO A 160 -25.73 2.09 -0.34
N GLU A 161 -26.37 2.14 -1.51
CA GLU A 161 -26.16 1.17 -2.60
C GLU A 161 -24.74 1.22 -3.19
N HIS A 162 -24.12 2.39 -3.25
CA HIS A 162 -22.73 2.57 -3.73
C HIS A 162 -21.71 2.15 -2.66
N PHE A 163 -21.97 2.49 -1.39
CA PHE A 163 -21.19 1.99 -0.26
C PHE A 163 -21.21 0.45 -0.20
N ASP A 164 -22.40 -0.15 -0.29
CA ASP A 164 -22.59 -1.61 -0.25
C ASP A 164 -21.94 -2.31 -1.45
N ALA A 165 -22.04 -1.74 -2.66
CA ALA A 165 -21.35 -2.27 -3.84
C ALA A 165 -19.82 -2.29 -3.67
N ILE A 166 -19.23 -1.20 -3.17
CA ILE A 166 -17.78 -1.14 -2.91
C ILE A 166 -17.38 -2.15 -1.83
N VAL A 167 -18.08 -2.20 -0.70
CA VAL A 167 -17.73 -3.10 0.41
C VAL A 167 -17.96 -4.57 0.04
N THR A 168 -18.99 -4.87 -0.75
CA THR A 168 -19.20 -6.21 -1.33
C THR A 168 -18.01 -6.59 -2.21
N GLY A 169 -17.63 -5.76 -3.18
CA GLY A 169 -16.51 -6.09 -4.07
C GLY A 169 -15.15 -6.18 -3.37
N ILE A 170 -14.91 -5.38 -2.32
CA ILE A 170 -13.73 -5.55 -1.44
C ILE A 170 -13.80 -6.92 -0.73
N THR A 171 -14.92 -7.25 -0.10
CA THR A 171 -15.13 -8.53 0.60
C THR A 171 -14.97 -9.72 -0.37
N GLU A 172 -15.51 -9.63 -1.57
CA GLU A 172 -15.40 -10.67 -2.60
C GLU A 172 -13.96 -10.84 -3.11
N SER A 173 -13.18 -9.76 -3.27
CA SER A 173 -11.76 -9.88 -3.61
C SER A 173 -10.96 -10.60 -2.52
N ILE A 174 -11.31 -10.36 -1.24
CA ILE A 174 -10.72 -11.07 -0.11
C ILE A 174 -11.17 -12.55 -0.08
N VAL A 175 -12.43 -12.84 -0.42
CA VAL A 175 -12.94 -14.21 -0.55
C VAL A 175 -12.17 -14.98 -1.63
N GLN A 176 -11.98 -14.41 -2.82
CA GLN A 176 -11.16 -15.01 -3.87
C GLN A 176 -9.73 -15.28 -3.37
N ALA A 177 -9.13 -14.33 -2.66
CA ALA A 177 -7.79 -14.46 -2.10
C ALA A 177 -7.67 -15.45 -0.93
N HIS A 178 -8.79 -15.82 -0.27
CA HIS A 178 -8.83 -16.94 0.66
C HIS A 178 -8.96 -18.27 -0.09
N ASP A 179 -9.82 -18.30 -1.10
CA ASP A 179 -10.14 -19.52 -1.85
C ASP A 179 -8.98 -19.93 -2.82
N ASP A 180 -8.03 -19.02 -3.17
CA ASP A 180 -6.75 -19.25 -3.92
C ASP A 180 -5.53 -19.56 -3.02
N LEU A 181 -5.68 -19.78 -1.70
CA LEU A 181 -4.53 -19.98 -0.79
C LEU A 181 -3.68 -21.21 -1.14
N GLN A 182 -2.45 -20.97 -1.62
CA GLN A 182 -1.50 -21.98 -2.08
C GLN A 182 -0.07 -21.74 -1.57
N PRO A 183 0.79 -22.77 -1.42
CA PRO A 183 2.18 -22.60 -1.01
C PRO A 183 2.95 -21.64 -1.93
N GLY A 184 3.71 -20.70 -1.34
CA GLY A 184 4.47 -19.73 -2.12
C GLY A 184 5.50 -18.93 -1.33
N ASN A 185 6.28 -18.14 -2.08
CA ASN A 185 7.35 -17.28 -1.59
C ASN A 185 7.04 -15.81 -1.91
N ILE A 186 7.57 -14.90 -1.09
CA ILE A 186 7.51 -13.46 -1.32
C ILE A 186 8.94 -12.98 -1.57
N LEU A 187 9.17 -12.32 -2.71
CA LEU A 187 10.45 -11.73 -3.08
C LEU A 187 10.32 -10.20 -3.01
N ILE A 188 11.25 -9.53 -2.34
CA ILE A 188 11.30 -8.06 -2.27
C ILE A 188 12.27 -7.52 -3.32
N SER A 189 11.96 -6.33 -3.83
CA SER A 189 12.82 -5.57 -4.73
C SER A 189 12.61 -4.08 -4.55
N LYS A 190 13.66 -3.27 -4.75
CA LYS A 190 13.62 -1.82 -4.51
C LYS A 190 14.34 -1.06 -5.62
N GLY A 191 13.75 0.05 -6.05
CA GLY A 191 14.27 0.87 -7.13
C GLY A 191 13.89 2.33 -6.99
N ARG A 192 14.25 3.11 -8.02
CA ARG A 192 13.99 4.54 -8.12
C ARG A 192 13.11 4.80 -9.35
N VAL A 193 12.05 5.58 -9.19
CA VAL A 193 11.27 6.11 -10.31
C VAL A 193 11.72 7.54 -10.59
N ALA A 194 12.23 7.78 -11.80
CA ALA A 194 12.58 9.11 -12.27
C ALA A 194 11.37 9.79 -12.93
N ASP A 195 11.33 11.13 -12.88
CA ASP A 195 10.37 12.01 -13.55
C ASP A 195 8.87 11.73 -13.24
N ALA A 196 8.56 10.89 -12.25
CA ALA A 196 7.20 10.50 -11.89
C ALA A 196 6.65 11.35 -10.74
N GLY A 197 6.62 12.67 -10.96
CA GLY A 197 6.04 13.67 -10.07
C GLY A 197 6.98 14.81 -9.67
N VAL A 198 6.41 15.84 -9.04
CA VAL A 198 7.13 17.02 -8.50
C VAL A 198 6.51 17.43 -7.16
N ASN A 199 7.27 18.11 -6.30
CA ASN A 199 6.75 18.60 -5.03
C ASN A 199 5.86 19.85 -5.25
N ARG A 200 4.55 19.75 -4.96
CA ARG A 200 3.59 20.86 -5.06
C ARG A 200 3.69 21.87 -3.92
N SER A 201 4.24 21.49 -2.77
CA SER A 201 4.37 22.33 -1.59
C SER A 201 5.84 22.66 -1.27
N ALA A 202 6.66 22.85 -2.31
CA ALA A 202 8.12 22.93 -2.21
C ALA A 202 8.66 24.06 -1.30
N ILE A 203 7.85 25.08 -1.01
CA ILE A 203 8.16 26.12 0.00
C ILE A 203 8.06 25.53 1.41
N ALA A 204 6.98 24.81 1.73
CA ALA A 204 6.81 24.15 3.02
C ALA A 204 7.90 23.08 3.25
N TYR A 205 8.30 22.34 2.21
CA TYR A 205 9.44 21.42 2.30
C TYR A 205 10.74 22.13 2.70
N GLN A 206 10.97 23.39 2.27
CA GLN A 206 12.19 24.14 2.61
C GLN A 206 12.25 24.59 4.07
N GLU A 207 11.12 24.66 4.78
CA GLU A 207 11.09 24.94 6.22
C GLU A 207 11.57 23.75 7.07
N ASN A 208 11.66 22.53 6.49
CA ASN A 208 12.29 21.40 7.16
C ASN A 208 13.77 21.69 7.47
N PRO A 209 14.32 21.23 8.62
CA PRO A 209 15.69 21.51 9.02
C PRO A 209 16.72 21.16 7.93
N GLN A 210 17.68 22.06 7.68
CA GLN A 210 18.69 21.84 6.61
C GLN A 210 19.44 20.53 6.79
N SER A 211 19.86 20.19 8.02
CA SER A 211 20.52 18.93 8.37
C SER A 211 19.65 17.68 8.19
N GLU A 212 18.33 17.84 8.07
CA GLU A 212 17.45 16.76 7.63
C GLU A 212 17.40 16.68 6.12
N ARG A 213 17.17 17.80 5.43
CA ARG A 213 17.14 17.87 3.95
C ARG A 213 18.44 17.38 3.32
N ASP A 214 19.59 17.65 3.93
CA ASP A 214 20.92 17.17 3.50
C ASP A 214 21.05 15.63 3.48
N ARG A 215 20.12 14.87 4.08
CA ARG A 215 20.07 13.40 4.05
C ARG A 215 19.40 12.85 2.77
N TYR A 216 18.76 13.70 1.97
CA TYR A 216 17.97 13.32 0.80
C TYR A 216 18.51 14.06 -0.44
N SER A 217 18.53 13.39 -1.59
CA SER A 217 18.95 14.02 -2.86
C SER A 217 17.87 14.90 -3.49
N GLU A 218 16.61 14.75 -3.06
CA GLU A 218 15.42 15.31 -3.69
C GLU A 218 14.34 15.63 -2.65
N ASN A 219 13.36 16.44 -3.04
CA ASN A 219 12.22 16.83 -2.21
C ASN A 219 10.95 16.00 -2.47
N THR A 220 11.06 14.83 -3.09
CA THR A 220 9.97 13.87 -3.28
C THR A 220 10.50 12.46 -3.00
N ASN A 221 9.65 11.57 -2.50
CA ASN A 221 10.05 10.17 -2.31
C ASN A 221 10.02 9.41 -3.64
N THR A 222 11.15 9.38 -4.33
CA THR A 222 11.33 8.68 -5.61
C THR A 222 11.59 7.16 -5.45
N ALA A 223 11.55 6.60 -4.24
CA ALA A 223 11.76 5.17 -4.02
C ALA A 223 10.48 4.35 -4.30
N MET A 224 10.64 3.26 -5.05
CA MET A 224 9.63 2.22 -5.20
C MET A 224 10.08 0.97 -4.44
N THR A 225 9.20 0.40 -3.62
CA THR A 225 9.36 -0.96 -3.06
C THR A 225 8.31 -1.87 -3.67
N LEU A 226 8.73 -3.05 -4.14
CA LEU A 226 7.88 -4.06 -4.76
C LEU A 226 7.98 -5.38 -3.99
N LEU A 227 6.84 -6.04 -3.79
CA LEU A 227 6.71 -7.42 -3.34
C LEU A 227 6.15 -8.27 -4.48
N LYS A 228 6.91 -9.28 -4.91
CA LYS A 228 6.52 -10.28 -5.91
C LYS A 228 6.08 -11.55 -5.20
N PHE A 229 4.89 -12.02 -5.52
CA PHE A 229 4.31 -13.24 -4.96
C PHE A 229 4.49 -14.38 -5.96
N VAL A 230 5.11 -15.49 -5.54
CA VAL A 230 5.44 -16.64 -6.41
C VAL A 230 4.86 -17.92 -5.79
N GLY A 231 3.92 -18.54 -6.50
CA GLY A 231 3.31 -19.82 -6.13
C GLY A 231 4.06 -21.00 -6.75
N ASN A 232 3.39 -22.15 -6.87
CA ASN A 232 4.01 -23.36 -7.41
C ASN A 232 4.24 -23.29 -8.93
N ASP A 233 3.27 -22.76 -9.67
CA ASP A 233 3.26 -22.75 -11.14
C ASP A 233 3.79 -21.43 -11.76
N GLY A 234 4.15 -20.44 -10.94
CA GLY A 234 4.70 -19.16 -11.40
C GLY A 234 4.35 -17.96 -10.49
N PRO A 235 4.54 -16.73 -10.99
CA PRO A 235 4.11 -15.52 -10.29
C PRO A 235 2.59 -15.46 -10.12
N LEU A 236 2.12 -15.21 -8.90
CA LEU A 236 0.69 -15.04 -8.59
C LEU A 236 0.26 -13.58 -8.78
N GLY A 237 1.11 -12.65 -8.35
CA GLY A 237 0.80 -11.22 -8.35
C GLY A 237 1.97 -10.38 -7.85
N MET A 238 1.74 -9.07 -7.75
CA MET A 238 2.66 -8.15 -7.09
C MET A 238 1.92 -6.98 -6.43
N ILE A 239 2.52 -6.43 -5.36
CA ILE A 239 2.15 -5.12 -4.82
C ILE A 239 3.40 -4.23 -4.89
N ASN A 240 3.26 -2.99 -5.35
CA ASN A 240 4.33 -2.00 -5.23
C ASN A 240 3.84 -0.69 -4.62
N TRP A 241 4.68 -0.09 -3.79
CA TRP A 241 4.44 1.20 -3.12
C TRP A 241 5.28 2.27 -3.80
N TYR A 242 4.65 3.40 -4.16
CA TYR A 242 5.31 4.58 -4.72
C TYR A 242 4.50 5.85 -4.42
N ALA A 243 5.17 6.94 -4.04
CA ALA A 243 4.54 8.22 -3.68
C ALA A 243 4.22 9.07 -4.91
N LEU A 244 2.96 9.05 -5.37
CA LEU A 244 2.47 9.99 -6.38
C LEU A 244 0.95 10.15 -6.27
N HIS A 245 0.48 11.39 -6.10
CA HIS A 245 -0.95 11.70 -6.04
C HIS A 245 -1.64 11.32 -7.37
N PRO A 246 -2.80 10.65 -7.39
CA PRO A 246 -3.51 10.31 -8.63
C PRO A 246 -4.54 11.39 -8.97
N THR A 247 -3.99 12.52 -9.41
CA THR A 247 -4.65 13.71 -9.94
C THR A 247 -4.23 13.98 -11.40
N ALA A 248 -3.80 12.93 -12.12
CA ALA A 248 -3.40 13.03 -13.52
C ALA A 248 -4.62 13.16 -14.44
N MET A 249 -5.70 12.44 -14.12
CA MET A 249 -7.07 12.75 -14.52
C MET A 249 -7.50 13.99 -13.72
N ASN A 250 -7.22 15.17 -14.27
CA ASN A 250 -7.33 16.44 -13.54
C ASN A 250 -8.78 16.87 -13.25
N TYR A 251 -9.00 17.99 -12.56
CA TYR A 251 -10.34 18.38 -12.10
C TYR A 251 -11.38 18.66 -13.21
N TYR A 252 -10.96 18.78 -14.49
CA TYR A 252 -11.89 18.88 -15.61
C TYR A 252 -12.44 17.52 -16.06
N ASN A 253 -11.81 16.41 -15.66
CA ASN A 253 -12.21 15.06 -15.99
C ASN A 253 -13.61 14.72 -15.45
N ARG A 254 -14.40 14.00 -16.26
CA ARG A 254 -15.75 13.49 -15.94
C ARG A 254 -15.88 11.97 -16.12
N LEU A 255 -14.79 11.27 -16.43
CA LEU A 255 -14.78 9.83 -16.65
C LEU A 255 -14.23 9.11 -15.42
N ILE A 256 -14.86 8.01 -15.01
CA ILE A 256 -14.32 7.16 -13.95
C ILE A 256 -12.95 6.61 -14.37
N SER A 257 -11.97 6.68 -13.47
CA SER A 257 -10.63 6.16 -13.69
C SER A 257 -9.95 5.73 -12.39
N GLY A 258 -9.16 4.66 -12.46
CA GLY A 258 -8.14 4.35 -11.44
C GLY A 258 -6.89 5.23 -11.52
N ASP A 259 -6.88 6.24 -12.41
CA ASP A 259 -5.78 7.16 -12.65
C ASP A 259 -4.47 6.43 -13.02
N HIS A 260 -3.29 7.02 -12.78
CA HIS A 260 -2.02 6.44 -13.24
C HIS A 260 -1.65 5.13 -12.56
N LYS A 261 -2.09 4.92 -11.31
CA LYS A 261 -1.93 3.65 -10.58
C LYS A 261 -2.84 2.57 -11.12
N GLY A 262 -4.11 2.88 -11.42
CA GLY A 262 -5.03 1.96 -12.10
C GLY A 262 -4.57 1.63 -13.53
N TYR A 263 -4.02 2.60 -14.26
CA TYR A 263 -3.38 2.35 -15.57
C TYR A 263 -2.21 1.39 -15.44
N ALA A 264 -1.26 1.65 -14.53
CA ALA A 264 -0.07 0.83 -14.36
C ALA A 264 -0.44 -0.60 -13.93
N SER A 265 -1.41 -0.74 -13.02
CA SER A 265 -1.99 -2.02 -12.61
C SER A 265 -2.55 -2.79 -13.81
N LEU A 266 -3.42 -2.15 -14.61
CA LEU A 266 -4.04 -2.71 -15.81
C LEU A 266 -3.04 -3.14 -16.88
N GLN A 267 -1.91 -2.43 -17.04
CA GLN A 267 -0.87 -2.83 -18.01
C GLN A 267 0.00 -3.99 -17.48
N MET A 268 0.35 -4.00 -16.19
CA MET A 268 1.08 -5.11 -15.58
C MET A 268 0.23 -6.40 -15.61
N GLU A 269 -1.04 -6.30 -15.24
CA GLU A 269 -2.01 -7.40 -15.38
C GLU A 269 -2.01 -7.96 -16.80
N LYS A 270 -2.04 -7.09 -17.81
CA LYS A 270 -1.99 -7.50 -19.23
C LYS A 270 -0.64 -8.06 -19.69
N SER A 271 0.50 -7.62 -19.15
CA SER A 271 1.80 -8.22 -19.52
C SER A 271 1.91 -9.65 -18.98
N GLU A 272 1.37 -9.91 -17.80
CA GLU A 272 1.27 -11.24 -17.19
C GLU A 272 0.07 -12.06 -17.72
N GLY A 273 -0.55 -11.64 -18.84
CA GLY A 273 -1.57 -12.41 -19.55
C GLY A 273 -3.00 -12.38 -18.98
N THR A 274 -3.26 -11.51 -17.98
CA THR A 274 -4.58 -11.39 -17.33
C THR A 274 -5.68 -11.03 -18.31
N ARG A 275 -6.79 -11.78 -18.26
CA ARG A 275 -7.98 -11.54 -19.09
C ARG A 275 -9.22 -11.10 -18.32
N TYR A 276 -9.17 -11.09 -16.99
CA TYR A 276 -10.30 -10.83 -16.10
C TYR A 276 -11.44 -11.83 -16.31
N THR A 277 -11.05 -13.11 -16.46
CA THR A 277 -11.92 -14.24 -16.79
C THR A 277 -11.68 -15.47 -15.90
N SER A 278 -10.63 -15.48 -15.06
CA SER A 278 -10.46 -16.47 -14.00
C SER A 278 -10.15 -15.80 -12.66
N THR A 279 -10.37 -16.54 -11.57
CA THR A 279 -9.80 -16.22 -10.24
C THR A 279 -8.27 -16.31 -10.22
N ASP A 280 -7.72 -17.15 -11.10
CA ASP A 280 -6.29 -17.48 -11.17
C ASP A 280 -5.52 -16.55 -12.13
N ASP A 281 -6.17 -15.50 -12.66
CA ASP A 281 -5.53 -14.38 -13.36
C ASP A 281 -4.49 -13.67 -12.44
N PHE A 282 -3.47 -13.03 -13.02
CA PHE A 282 -2.47 -12.29 -12.25
C PHE A 282 -3.07 -11.01 -11.63
N VAL A 283 -2.61 -10.61 -10.44
CA VAL A 283 -3.11 -9.42 -9.73
C VAL A 283 -1.95 -8.43 -9.48
N ALA A 284 -2.09 -7.18 -9.92
CA ALA A 284 -1.04 -6.17 -9.85
C ALA A 284 -1.52 -4.92 -9.11
N ALA A 285 -1.09 -4.70 -7.86
CA ALA A 285 -1.52 -3.57 -7.05
C ALA A 285 -0.47 -2.46 -6.97
N PHE A 286 -0.70 -1.34 -7.68
CA PHE A 286 0.05 -0.10 -7.48
C PHE A 286 -0.53 0.67 -6.30
N ALA A 287 0.05 0.48 -5.11
CA ALA A 287 -0.35 1.12 -3.86
C ALA A 287 0.24 2.54 -3.71
N GLN A 288 -0.27 3.29 -2.71
CA GLN A 288 0.32 4.56 -2.27
C GLN A 288 1.37 4.36 -1.19
N SER A 289 2.40 5.20 -1.24
CA SER A 289 3.32 5.41 -0.12
C SER A 289 2.94 6.72 0.59
N ASP A 290 3.70 7.78 0.38
CA ASP A 290 3.64 9.10 1.03
C ASP A 290 3.38 10.22 0.01
N PRO A 291 2.25 10.21 -0.72
CA PRO A 291 1.97 11.12 -1.84
C PRO A 291 1.48 12.52 -1.42
N GLY A 292 1.78 12.96 -0.19
CA GLY A 292 1.11 14.12 0.44
C GLY A 292 1.32 15.42 -0.33
N ASP A 293 2.55 15.66 -0.79
CA ASP A 293 2.98 16.85 -1.52
C ASP A 293 3.57 16.51 -2.90
N VAL A 294 3.33 15.32 -3.46
CA VAL A 294 3.92 14.86 -4.74
C VAL A 294 2.86 14.78 -5.86
N THR A 295 2.77 15.81 -6.71
CA THR A 295 1.78 15.90 -7.82
C THR A 295 2.31 15.31 -9.14
N PRO A 296 1.45 14.68 -9.98
CA PRO A 296 1.76 14.32 -11.36
C PRO A 296 1.69 15.51 -12.33
N ASN A 297 1.13 16.64 -11.91
CA ASN A 297 0.97 17.86 -12.70
C ASN A 297 2.27 18.67 -12.69
N THR A 298 3.28 18.16 -13.41
CA THR A 298 4.67 18.65 -13.39
C THR A 298 4.87 20.10 -13.82
N ASN A 299 3.88 20.73 -14.45
CA ASN A 299 3.95 22.12 -14.87
C ASN A 299 3.45 23.09 -13.77
N LEU A 300 2.97 22.55 -12.64
CA LEU A 300 2.50 23.30 -11.45
C LEU A 300 1.28 24.20 -11.72
N ASP A 301 0.49 23.88 -12.75
CA ASP A 301 -0.65 24.66 -13.24
C ASP A 301 -1.89 23.79 -13.58
N ASN A 302 -2.03 22.62 -12.94
CA ASN A 302 -3.00 21.57 -13.27
C ASN A 302 -2.77 20.88 -14.63
N THR A 303 -1.55 20.99 -15.19
CA THR A 303 -1.11 20.18 -16.34
C THR A 303 0.18 19.41 -16.08
N GLY A 304 0.32 18.25 -16.74
CA GLY A 304 1.47 17.36 -16.64
C GLY A 304 2.26 17.27 -17.96
N PRO A 305 3.03 16.18 -18.15
CA PRO A 305 3.91 16.00 -19.31
C PRO A 305 3.20 15.51 -20.59
N GLY A 306 1.88 15.35 -20.59
CA GLY A 306 1.08 14.95 -21.76
C GLY A 306 0.22 16.08 -22.31
N GLU A 307 -0.21 16.00 -23.58
CA GLU A 307 -1.11 16.99 -24.19
C GLU A 307 -2.52 16.99 -23.56
N THR A 308 -2.84 15.95 -22.79
CA THR A 308 -4.13 15.76 -22.09
C THR A 308 -3.90 15.17 -20.68
N ASP A 309 -4.96 15.19 -19.88
CA ASP A 309 -5.08 14.48 -18.59
C ASP A 309 -4.96 12.96 -18.77
N VAL A 310 -5.62 12.41 -19.80
CA VAL A 310 -5.52 10.99 -20.20
C VAL A 310 -4.09 10.62 -20.61
N GLU A 311 -3.38 11.50 -21.33
CA GLU A 311 -1.98 11.24 -21.66
C GLU A 311 -1.04 11.42 -20.46
N THR A 312 -1.25 12.42 -19.61
CA THR A 312 -0.51 12.59 -18.35
C THR A 312 -0.66 11.35 -17.46
N THR A 313 -1.87 10.79 -17.39
CA THR A 313 -2.19 9.51 -16.73
C THR A 313 -1.40 8.36 -17.32
N ARG A 314 -1.38 8.23 -18.66
CA ARG A 314 -0.60 7.23 -19.39
C ARG A 314 0.90 7.35 -19.12
N ILE A 315 1.47 8.56 -19.15
CA ILE A 315 2.91 8.81 -18.97
C ILE A 315 3.34 8.48 -17.54
N MET A 316 2.63 8.99 -16.53
CA MET A 316 2.97 8.74 -15.12
C MET A 316 2.73 7.28 -14.71
N GLY A 317 1.74 6.62 -15.30
CA GLY A 317 1.51 5.19 -15.12
C GLY A 317 2.62 4.36 -15.77
N GLN A 318 3.04 4.71 -17.00
CA GLN A 318 4.14 4.03 -17.69
C GLN A 318 5.48 4.20 -16.96
N ARG A 319 5.77 5.38 -16.38
CA ARG A 319 6.99 5.62 -15.59
C ARG A 319 7.06 4.70 -14.37
N GLN A 320 5.96 4.54 -13.64
CA GLN A 320 5.86 3.56 -12.54
C GLN A 320 5.97 2.11 -13.05
N LEU A 321 5.28 1.78 -14.15
CA LEU A 321 5.24 0.42 -14.71
C LEU A 321 6.61 -0.10 -15.14
N VAL A 322 7.41 0.70 -15.85
CA VAL A 322 8.75 0.26 -16.33
C VAL A 322 9.66 -0.11 -15.16
N VAL A 323 9.61 0.66 -14.07
CA VAL A 323 10.36 0.35 -12.85
C VAL A 323 9.77 -0.89 -12.16
N ALA A 324 8.44 -0.98 -12.02
CA ALA A 324 7.79 -2.15 -11.42
C ALA A 324 8.13 -3.46 -12.17
N GLN A 325 8.08 -3.47 -13.50
CA GLN A 325 8.49 -4.61 -14.34
C GLN A 325 9.98 -4.96 -14.13
N THR A 326 10.86 -3.97 -14.18
CA THR A 326 12.31 -4.17 -13.92
C THR A 326 12.56 -4.78 -12.53
N LEU A 327 11.88 -4.27 -11.50
CA LEU A 327 12.00 -4.76 -10.12
C LEU A 327 11.39 -6.15 -9.93
N PHE A 328 10.30 -6.46 -10.63
CA PHE A 328 9.64 -7.76 -10.62
C PHE A 328 10.49 -8.83 -11.31
N ASP A 329 11.12 -8.51 -12.44
CA ASP A 329 12.03 -9.44 -13.14
C ASP A 329 13.30 -9.71 -12.32
N GLN A 330 13.80 -8.69 -11.60
CA GLN A 330 15.05 -8.75 -10.81
C GLN A 330 14.83 -9.08 -9.32
N ALA A 331 13.62 -9.44 -8.90
CA ALA A 331 13.33 -9.77 -7.50
C ALA A 331 13.92 -11.14 -7.12
N GLU A 332 15.08 -11.13 -6.46
CA GLU A 332 15.77 -12.34 -5.95
C GLU A 332 15.77 -12.44 -4.42
N GLU A 333 15.59 -11.33 -3.68
CA GLU A 333 15.64 -11.31 -2.21
C GLU A 333 14.37 -11.92 -1.60
N ALA A 334 14.45 -13.17 -1.16
CA ALA A 334 13.32 -13.85 -0.52
C ALA A 334 13.08 -13.37 0.92
N LEU A 335 11.88 -12.84 1.20
CA LEU A 335 11.47 -12.48 2.55
C LEU A 335 11.20 -13.74 3.39
N SER A 336 11.81 -13.80 4.56
CA SER A 336 11.63 -14.87 5.55
C SER A 336 11.48 -14.31 6.96
N GLY A 337 10.64 -14.95 7.77
CA GLY A 337 10.28 -14.50 9.11
C GLY A 337 8.89 -14.99 9.51
N THR A 338 8.42 -14.55 10.67
CA THR A 338 7.04 -14.74 11.13
C THR A 338 6.15 -13.58 10.68
N ILE A 339 4.93 -13.87 10.22
CA ILE A 339 3.91 -12.84 10.00
C ILE A 339 3.42 -12.33 11.37
N ASP A 340 3.48 -11.02 11.58
CA ASP A 340 3.03 -10.38 12.81
C ASP A 340 2.31 -9.07 12.48
N ALA A 341 1.28 -8.73 13.26
CA ALA A 341 0.43 -7.57 13.01
C ALA A 341 0.02 -6.88 14.32
N ARG A 342 -0.06 -5.55 14.31
CA ARG A 342 -0.41 -4.73 15.48
C ARG A 342 -1.36 -3.62 15.05
N ARG A 343 -2.39 -3.39 15.86
CA ARG A 343 -3.33 -2.27 15.72
C ARG A 343 -3.51 -1.60 17.07
N LEU A 344 -3.70 -0.29 17.04
CA LEU A 344 -4.05 0.54 18.18
C LEU A 344 -5.08 1.57 17.71
N TYR A 345 -6.16 1.76 18.47
CA TYR A 345 -6.94 3.00 18.37
C TYR A 345 -6.29 4.02 19.30
N VAL A 346 -6.04 5.23 18.80
CA VAL A 346 -5.51 6.34 19.58
C VAL A 346 -6.47 7.51 19.43
N ASP A 347 -6.88 8.10 20.54
CA ASP A 347 -7.59 9.38 20.53
C ASP A 347 -6.56 10.49 20.28
N PHE A 348 -6.68 11.16 19.13
CA PHE A 348 -5.80 12.25 18.69
C PHE A 348 -6.34 13.65 19.08
N SER A 349 -7.44 13.75 19.85
CA SER A 349 -8.00 15.04 20.24
C SER A 349 -7.21 15.77 21.33
N ASP A 350 -6.45 15.05 22.15
CA ASP A 350 -5.62 15.55 23.27
C ASP A 350 -4.43 14.60 23.55
N TYR A 351 -3.73 14.14 22.50
CA TYR A 351 -2.69 13.10 22.62
C TYR A 351 -1.32 13.68 22.98
N ALA A 352 -0.73 13.23 24.10
CA ALA A 352 0.57 13.68 24.56
C ALA A 352 1.73 13.13 23.70
N VAL A 353 2.47 14.03 23.04
CA VAL A 353 3.64 13.75 22.21
C VAL A 353 4.91 14.06 23.00
N GLY A 354 5.75 13.05 23.24
CA GLY A 354 6.95 13.16 24.06
C GLY A 354 8.04 14.08 23.48
N GLY A 355 8.83 14.71 24.36
CA GLY A 355 9.85 15.70 23.99
C GLY A 355 10.90 15.23 22.97
N ASP A 356 11.19 13.94 22.93
CA ASP A 356 12.13 13.33 21.98
C ASP A 356 11.65 13.38 20.52
N PHE A 357 10.34 13.60 20.29
CA PHE A 357 9.74 13.76 18.97
C PHE A 357 9.48 15.24 18.61
N THR A 358 9.30 16.11 19.59
CA THR A 358 8.91 17.52 19.38
C THR A 358 10.10 18.49 19.39
N GLY A 359 11.20 18.12 20.05
CA GLY A 359 12.30 19.05 20.39
C GLY A 359 11.92 20.13 21.41
N ALA A 360 10.69 20.14 21.92
CA ALA A 360 10.06 21.23 22.68
C ALA A 360 9.50 20.78 24.04
N GLY A 361 9.96 19.63 24.57
CA GLY A 361 9.33 18.96 25.71
C GLY A 361 7.99 18.31 25.33
N THR A 362 7.27 17.75 26.30
CA THR A 362 5.96 17.13 26.01
C THR A 362 4.98 18.18 25.48
N GLN A 363 4.49 17.97 24.27
CA GLN A 363 3.41 18.74 23.65
C GLN A 363 2.16 17.86 23.54
N THR A 364 1.06 18.41 23.03
CA THR A 364 -0.21 17.70 22.89
C THR A 364 -0.78 17.94 21.49
N THR A 365 -1.42 16.94 20.88
CA THR A 365 -2.16 17.14 19.62
C THR A 365 -3.42 17.97 19.85
N CYS A 366 -3.88 18.66 18.81
CA CYS A 366 -5.04 19.52 18.86
C CYS A 366 -6.31 18.84 18.33
N PRO A 367 -7.51 19.24 18.78
CA PRO A 367 -8.75 18.90 18.10
C PRO A 367 -8.73 19.34 16.63
N SER A 368 -9.36 18.55 15.76
CA SER A 368 -9.34 18.73 14.31
C SER A 368 -9.93 20.08 13.88
N ALA A 369 -9.19 20.80 13.04
CA ALA A 369 -9.61 22.07 12.44
C ALA A 369 -9.02 22.21 11.03
N TYR A 370 -9.75 22.88 10.14
CA TYR A 370 -9.27 23.23 8.79
C TYR A 370 -8.83 24.70 8.75
N GLY A 371 -7.55 24.94 8.49
CA GLY A 371 -7.03 26.28 8.20
C GLY A 371 -7.55 26.81 6.86
N TYR A 372 -7.53 28.14 6.67
CA TYR A 372 -8.05 28.80 5.47
C TYR A 372 -7.54 28.24 4.14
N SER A 373 -6.31 27.74 4.08
CA SER A 373 -5.73 27.18 2.85
C SER A 373 -6.36 25.86 2.41
N PHE A 374 -7.06 25.12 3.29
CA PHE A 374 -7.86 23.95 2.89
C PHE A 374 -8.88 24.31 1.80
N ALA A 375 -9.63 25.40 2.00
CA ALA A 375 -10.59 25.90 1.01
C ALA A 375 -9.92 26.54 -0.22
N GLY A 376 -8.58 26.71 -0.21
CA GLY A 376 -7.78 27.19 -1.34
C GLY A 376 -7.33 26.08 -2.29
N GLY A 377 -7.36 24.81 -1.87
CA GLY A 377 -6.87 23.66 -2.63
C GLY A 377 -5.34 23.64 -2.80
N SER A 378 -4.85 22.66 -3.57
CA SER A 378 -3.51 22.64 -4.18
C SER A 378 -3.60 23.42 -5.49
N THR A 379 -2.93 24.55 -5.64
CA THR A 379 -2.97 25.36 -6.88
C THR A 379 -2.50 24.54 -8.09
N GLU A 380 -1.50 23.69 -7.85
CA GLU A 380 -0.81 22.80 -8.79
C GLU A 380 -1.72 21.69 -9.33
N ASP A 381 -2.75 21.31 -8.58
CA ASP A 381 -3.81 20.36 -8.97
C ASP A 381 -5.18 21.05 -9.19
N GLY A 382 -5.18 22.38 -9.39
CA GLY A 382 -6.33 23.14 -9.86
C GLY A 382 -6.98 24.11 -8.87
N GLY A 383 -6.49 24.15 -7.64
CA GLY A 383 -6.96 25.02 -6.58
C GLY A 383 -8.38 24.71 -6.08
N GLY A 384 -8.92 25.65 -5.31
CA GLY A 384 -10.24 25.57 -4.70
C GLY A 384 -11.03 26.87 -4.86
N HIS A 385 -11.63 27.35 -3.78
CA HIS A 385 -12.49 28.53 -3.82
C HIS A 385 -11.68 29.83 -3.80
N PHE A 386 -11.81 30.66 -4.85
CA PHE A 386 -11.07 31.89 -5.16
C PHE A 386 -10.91 32.97 -4.05
N LEU A 387 -11.59 32.82 -2.91
CA LEU A 387 -11.42 33.66 -1.72
C LEU A 387 -10.31 33.17 -0.78
N PHE A 388 -9.73 32.01 -1.09
CA PHE A 388 -8.70 31.33 -0.34
C PHE A 388 -7.52 30.98 -1.25
N ARG A 389 -6.38 30.66 -0.66
CA ARG A 389 -5.15 30.22 -1.31
C ARG A 389 -4.23 29.58 -0.29
N GLU A 390 -3.13 29.00 -0.75
CA GLU A 390 -2.08 28.44 0.10
C GLU A 390 -1.31 29.53 0.88
N GLY A 391 -0.66 29.13 1.98
CA GLY A 391 0.10 30.03 2.85
C GLY A 391 -0.73 31.07 3.63
N MET A 392 -2.04 30.84 3.85
CA MET A 392 -2.91 31.80 4.55
C MET A 392 -2.82 31.69 6.08
N THR A 393 -1.78 32.30 6.65
CA THR A 393 -1.46 32.30 8.10
C THR A 393 -2.18 33.37 8.94
N LYS A 394 -3.09 34.18 8.37
CA LYS A 394 -3.71 35.32 9.07
C LYS A 394 -5.23 35.28 9.04
N GLN A 395 -5.83 35.26 10.24
CA GLN A 395 -7.28 35.34 10.46
C GLN A 395 -7.88 36.62 9.84
N SER A 396 -9.12 36.52 9.37
CA SER A 396 -9.80 37.51 8.55
C SER A 396 -11.29 37.53 8.90
N MET A 397 -11.70 38.35 9.88
CA MET A 397 -13.08 38.39 10.44
C MET A 397 -14.20 38.40 9.38
N TRP A 398 -14.00 39.08 8.24
CA TRP A 398 -14.95 39.08 7.12
C TRP A 398 -15.14 37.69 6.48
N ARG A 399 -14.06 36.91 6.34
CA ARG A 399 -14.08 35.53 5.85
C ARG A 399 -14.69 34.59 6.90
N ASP A 400 -14.39 34.75 8.18
CA ASP A 400 -15.04 33.97 9.24
C ASP A 400 -16.56 34.16 9.23
N TRP A 401 -17.02 35.41 9.10
CA TRP A 401 -18.43 35.73 8.94
C TRP A 401 -19.04 35.10 7.68
N LEU A 402 -18.34 35.16 6.54
CA LEU A 402 -18.80 34.57 5.29
C LEU A 402 -18.88 33.04 5.33
N ILE A 403 -17.89 32.38 5.92
CA ILE A 403 -17.85 30.92 6.11
C ILE A 403 -19.03 30.47 6.98
N ARG A 404 -19.28 31.15 8.11
CA ARG A 404 -20.43 30.89 8.99
C ARG A 404 -21.76 31.11 8.26
N LEU A 405 -21.86 32.16 7.44
CA LEU A 405 -23.09 32.50 6.70
C LEU A 405 -23.41 31.48 5.59
N ILE A 406 -22.40 30.97 4.88
CA ILE A 406 -22.59 30.07 3.72
C ILE A 406 -22.65 28.60 4.12
N ILE A 407 -21.74 28.15 4.99
CA ILE A 407 -21.51 26.73 5.31
C ILE A 407 -22.18 26.35 6.65
N GLY A 408 -22.59 27.34 7.46
CA GLY A 408 -23.11 27.09 8.81
C GLY A 408 -22.05 26.60 9.80
N ALA A 409 -20.76 26.69 9.44
CA ALA A 409 -19.66 26.22 10.26
C ALA A 409 -19.65 26.92 11.64
N PRO A 410 -19.27 26.20 12.71
CA PRO A 410 -19.30 26.77 14.07
C PRO A 410 -18.28 27.91 14.26
N GLU A 411 -18.48 28.69 15.32
CA GLU A 411 -17.45 29.57 15.84
C GLU A 411 -16.24 28.74 16.32
N TRP A 412 -15.03 29.14 15.93
CA TRP A 412 -13.80 28.60 16.50
C TRP A 412 -13.78 28.87 18.00
N THR A 413 -13.24 27.94 18.79
CA THR A 413 -13.13 28.11 20.25
C THR A 413 -11.70 28.54 20.61
N GLU A 414 -11.56 29.35 21.66
CA GLU A 414 -10.23 29.82 22.09
C GLU A 414 -9.24 28.68 22.38
N PRO A 415 -9.63 27.51 22.97
CA PRO A 415 -8.73 26.37 23.11
C PRO A 415 -8.25 25.80 21.77
N VAL A 416 -9.14 25.60 20.79
CA VAL A 416 -8.76 25.07 19.48
C VAL A 416 -7.85 26.06 18.75
N LYS A 417 -8.16 27.35 18.80
CA LYS A 417 -7.30 28.39 18.23
C LYS A 417 -5.93 28.42 18.89
N THR A 418 -5.87 28.48 20.23
CA THR A 418 -4.60 28.54 21.00
C THR A 418 -3.72 27.32 20.78
N CYS A 419 -4.30 26.15 20.47
CA CYS A 419 -3.54 24.95 20.13
C CYS A 419 -3.00 24.99 18.69
N GLN A 420 -3.74 25.60 17.76
CA GLN A 420 -3.45 25.64 16.32
C GLN A 420 -2.63 26.88 15.88
N THR A 421 -2.06 27.67 16.82
CA THR A 421 -1.30 28.92 16.52
C THR A 421 -0.06 29.10 17.38
#